data_AF-A0A225ND15-F1
#
_entry.id   AF-A0A225ND15-F1
#
_cell.length_a   1.000
_cell.length_b   1.000
_cell.length_c   1.000
_cell.angle_alpha   90.00
_cell.angle_beta   90.00
_cell.angle_gamma   90.00
#
_symmetry.space_group_name_H-M   'P 1'
#
loop_
_entity.id
_entity.type
_entity.pdbx_description
1 polymer ?
#
loop_
_entity_poly.entity_id
_entity_poly.type
_entity_poly.pdbx_seq_one_letter_code
_entity_poly.pdbx_strand_id
1 'polypeptide(L)'
;MGRDKKNEQRKEAVTVLRLDVMRTPAWRALSLPAQALYPWIKLEWRGAKFNNNGKLRLSVRQAADCMGCNIKTAMRAFQDLQAKGFIIQTEGASLGMEGMGKAPAYELTEIVSAGGRGPGKQLFLNWSEGHDFPVKMTPTRARPKTKPCSAKGNTVVPFKGTNR
;
A
#
# COMPACT_ATOMS: atom_id res chain seq x y z
N MET A 1 34.71 15.27 -22.20
CA MET A 1 33.86 15.07 -20.99
C MET A 1 32.48 15.64 -21.24
N GLY A 2 31.61 14.91 -21.96
CA GLY A 2 30.24 15.37 -22.23
C GLY A 2 29.36 15.13 -21.00
N ARG A 3 28.78 16.19 -20.43
CA ARG A 3 27.77 16.05 -19.37
C ARG A 3 26.49 15.50 -20.01
N ASP A 4 26.01 14.37 -19.52
CA ASP A 4 24.71 13.82 -19.87
C ASP A 4 23.59 14.78 -19.42
N LYS A 5 23.08 15.57 -20.35
CA LYS A 5 21.97 16.54 -20.16
C LYS A 5 20.63 15.90 -19.77
N LYS A 6 20.56 14.57 -19.68
CA LYS A 6 19.32 13.83 -19.36
C LYS A 6 18.81 14.04 -17.93
N ASN A 7 19.65 14.51 -17.01
CA ASN A 7 19.28 14.63 -15.60
C ASN A 7 18.92 16.06 -15.15
N GLU A 8 19.09 17.08 -16.02
CA GLU A 8 18.93 18.50 -15.67
C GLU A 8 17.46 18.97 -15.60
N GLN A 9 16.50 18.14 -16.04
CA GLN A 9 15.06 18.48 -16.06
C GLN A 9 14.17 17.52 -15.27
N ARG A 10 14.69 16.85 -14.23
CA ARG A 10 13.81 16.13 -13.31
C ARG A 10 12.97 17.16 -12.56
N LYS A 11 11.75 17.42 -13.06
CA LYS A 11 10.73 18.17 -12.33
C LYS A 11 10.62 17.57 -10.94
N GLU A 12 10.61 18.43 -9.93
CA GLU A 12 10.42 18.03 -8.54
C GLU A 12 9.13 17.21 -8.43
N ALA A 13 9.20 16.05 -7.78
CA ALA A 13 8.06 15.19 -7.56
C ALA A 13 7.27 15.72 -6.35
N VAL A 14 6.09 16.26 -6.60
CA VAL A 14 5.23 16.85 -5.57
C VAL A 14 3.88 16.13 -5.55
N THR A 15 3.31 15.95 -4.37
CA THR A 15 1.96 15.42 -4.20
C THR A 15 1.16 16.25 -3.19
N VAL A 16 -0.16 16.30 -3.37
CA VAL A 16 -1.07 17.05 -2.49
C VAL A 16 -1.74 16.08 -1.52
N LEU A 17 -1.68 16.40 -0.23
CA LEU A 17 -2.46 15.73 0.81
C LEU A 17 -3.65 16.61 1.16
N ARG A 18 -4.87 16.05 1.07
CA ARG A 18 -6.06 16.80 1.41
C ARG A 18 -6.34 16.71 2.90
N LEU A 19 -6.59 17.86 3.51
CA LEU A 19 -6.82 17.96 4.95
C LEU A 19 -8.10 17.25 5.41
N ASP A 20 -9.14 17.23 4.57
CA ASP A 20 -10.39 16.53 4.87
C ASP A 20 -10.17 15.02 5.02
N VAL A 21 -9.35 14.43 4.14
CA VAL A 21 -8.93 13.02 4.22
C VAL A 21 -8.14 12.75 5.50
N MET A 22 -7.21 13.63 5.84
CA MET A 22 -6.38 13.48 7.06
C MET A 22 -7.17 13.67 8.37
N ARG A 23 -8.33 14.33 8.32
CA ARG A 23 -9.21 14.53 9.48
C ARG A 23 -10.18 13.36 9.71
N THR A 24 -10.25 12.41 8.78
CA THR A 24 -11.13 11.24 8.91
C THR A 24 -10.73 10.35 10.11
N PRO A 25 -11.69 9.65 10.74
CA PRO A 25 -11.40 8.66 11.77
C PRO A 25 -10.42 7.58 11.28
N ALA A 26 -10.58 7.12 10.03
CA ALA A 26 -9.70 6.16 9.39
C ALA A 26 -8.25 6.62 9.34
N TRP A 27 -7.99 7.90 9.03
CA TRP A 27 -6.64 8.44 9.02
C TRP A 27 -6.01 8.46 10.42
N ARG A 28 -6.78 8.88 11.43
CA ARG A 28 -6.32 8.91 12.82
C ARG A 28 -6.00 7.52 13.36
N ALA A 29 -6.72 6.51 12.90
CA ALA A 29 -6.50 5.11 13.28
C ALA A 29 -5.27 4.49 12.59
N LEU A 30 -4.72 5.09 11.53
CA LEU A 30 -3.51 4.60 10.88
C LEU A 30 -2.31 4.61 11.84
N SER A 31 -1.50 3.56 11.75
CA SER A 31 -0.18 3.54 12.35
C SER A 31 0.73 4.61 11.73
N LEU A 32 1.71 5.10 12.50
CA LEU A 32 2.69 6.09 12.00
C LEU A 32 3.38 5.64 10.70
N PRO A 33 3.81 4.38 10.54
CA PRO A 33 4.38 3.91 9.27
C PRO A 33 3.40 3.98 8.10
N ALA A 34 2.11 3.73 8.33
CA ALA A 34 1.09 3.81 7.30
C ALA A 34 0.81 5.25 6.86
N GLN A 35 0.78 6.20 7.81
CA GLN A 35 0.71 7.63 7.50
C GLN A 35 1.94 8.10 6.71
N ALA A 36 3.13 7.61 7.06
CA ALA A 36 4.37 7.92 6.35
C ALA A 36 4.44 7.30 4.94
N LEU A 37 3.84 6.12 4.74
CA LEU A 37 3.81 5.43 3.45
C LEU A 37 2.86 6.10 2.44
N TYR A 38 1.74 6.65 2.90
CA TYR A 38 0.68 7.16 2.03
C TYR A 38 1.18 8.19 0.98
N PRO A 39 2.00 9.22 1.33
CA PRO A 39 2.55 10.15 0.36
C PRO A 39 3.40 9.48 -0.72
N TRP A 40 4.20 8.46 -0.37
CA TRP A 40 5.03 7.73 -1.33
C TRP A 40 4.19 6.99 -2.38
N ILE A 41 3.05 6.42 -1.98
CA ILE A 41 2.12 5.80 -2.93
C ILE A 41 1.46 6.88 -3.82
N LYS A 42 1.10 8.05 -3.25
CA LYS A 42 0.53 9.15 -4.04
C LYS A 42 1.53 9.74 -5.04
N LEU A 43 2.82 9.73 -4.75
CA LEU A 43 3.86 10.18 -5.68
C LEU A 43 4.00 9.30 -6.93
N GLU A 44 3.59 8.02 -6.86
CA GLU A 44 3.57 7.12 -8.03
C GLU A 44 2.42 7.43 -9.02
N TRP A 45 1.44 8.24 -8.59
CA TRP A 45 0.33 8.61 -9.45
C TRP A 45 0.73 9.72 -10.44
N ARG A 46 0.52 9.47 -11.73
CA ARG A 46 1.00 10.34 -12.82
C ARG A 46 0.06 11.50 -13.18
N GLY A 47 -0.94 11.77 -12.35
CA GLY A 47 -1.92 12.82 -12.61
C GLY A 47 -3.13 12.35 -13.42
N ALA A 48 -4.15 13.21 -13.50
CA ALA A 48 -5.43 12.89 -14.13
C ALA A 48 -5.33 12.64 -15.64
N LYS A 49 -4.44 13.38 -16.33
CA LYS A 49 -4.23 13.24 -17.78
C LYS A 49 -3.66 11.86 -18.17
N PHE A 50 -2.82 11.29 -17.31
CA PHE A 50 -2.20 9.98 -17.50
C PHE A 50 -2.54 9.07 -16.32
N ASN A 51 -3.83 8.92 -16.04
CA ASN A 51 -4.31 8.23 -14.85
C ASN A 51 -3.88 6.75 -14.83
N ASN A 52 -2.88 6.43 -14.02
CA ASN A 52 -2.40 5.09 -13.75
C ASN A 52 -2.97 4.52 -12.44
N ASN A 53 -4.04 5.10 -11.90
CA ASN A 53 -4.68 4.58 -10.69
C ASN A 53 -5.15 3.13 -10.92
N GLY A 54 -4.88 2.26 -9.95
CA GLY A 54 -5.04 0.80 -10.07
C GLY A 54 -3.86 0.08 -10.70
N LYS A 55 -2.84 0.80 -11.18
CA LYS A 55 -1.57 0.27 -11.69
C LYS A 55 -0.36 0.89 -10.97
N LEU A 56 -0.56 1.45 -9.78
CA LEU A 56 0.52 2.03 -8.97
C LEU A 56 1.43 0.92 -8.47
N ARG A 57 2.73 0.99 -8.78
CA ARG A 57 3.71 -0.05 -8.44
C ARG A 57 4.74 0.52 -7.50
N LEU A 58 4.55 0.27 -6.20
CA LEU A 58 5.57 0.51 -5.19
C LEU A 58 5.80 -0.80 -4.45
N SER A 59 6.97 -1.40 -4.62
CA SER A 59 7.30 -2.64 -3.90
C SER A 59 7.53 -2.35 -2.42
N VAL A 60 7.32 -3.37 -1.57
CA VAL A 60 7.57 -3.25 -0.13
C VAL A 60 9.02 -2.89 0.18
N ARG A 61 9.97 -3.36 -0.64
CA ARG A 61 11.40 -3.02 -0.48
C ARG A 61 11.67 -1.56 -0.79
N GLN A 62 11.20 -1.08 -1.95
CA GLN A 62 11.31 0.34 -2.31
C GLN A 62 10.64 1.24 -1.27
N ALA A 63 9.45 0.87 -0.80
CA ALA A 63 8.76 1.61 0.26
C ALA A 63 9.57 1.65 1.56
N ALA A 64 10.21 0.53 1.94
CA ALA A 64 11.06 0.46 3.11
C ALA A 64 12.28 1.39 2.97
N ASP A 65 12.91 1.40 1.79
CA ASP A 65 14.04 2.27 1.48
C ASP A 65 13.64 3.75 1.51
N CYS A 66 12.51 4.12 0.88
CA CYS A 66 11.99 5.49 0.88
C CYS A 66 11.64 5.99 2.28
N MET A 67 11.09 5.13 3.14
CA MET A 67 10.73 5.48 4.52
C MET A 67 11.89 5.32 5.51
N GLY A 68 13.02 4.72 5.10
CA GLY A 68 14.14 4.41 5.98
C GLY A 68 13.79 3.42 7.11
N CYS A 69 12.94 2.42 6.84
CA CYS A 69 12.49 1.46 7.85
C CYS A 69 12.70 0.00 7.42
N ASN A 70 12.40 -0.95 8.33
CA ASN A 70 12.48 -2.37 8.00
C ASN A 70 11.37 -2.78 7.01
N ILE A 71 11.69 -3.70 6.10
CA ILE A 71 10.73 -4.31 5.15
C ILE A 71 9.45 -4.82 5.83
N LYS A 72 9.55 -5.43 7.03
CA LYS A 72 8.36 -5.89 7.77
C LYS A 72 7.47 -4.74 8.23
N THR A 73 8.07 -3.60 8.58
CA THR A 73 7.35 -2.39 8.96
C THR A 73 6.63 -1.80 7.76
N ALA A 74 7.30 -1.68 6.61
CA ALA A 74 6.68 -1.26 5.36
C ALA A 74 5.54 -2.21 4.93
N MET A 75 5.74 -3.53 5.08
CA MET A 75 4.70 -4.52 4.78
C MET A 75 3.45 -4.31 5.64
N ARG A 76 3.61 -4.10 6.94
CA ARG A 76 2.49 -3.81 7.85
C ARG A 76 1.82 -2.48 7.50
N ALA A 77 2.59 -1.47 7.09
CA ALA A 77 2.04 -0.19 6.63
C ALA A 77 1.12 -0.34 5.41
N PHE A 78 1.49 -1.17 4.43
CA PHE A 78 0.61 -1.50 3.29
C PHE A 78 -0.68 -2.21 3.73
N GLN A 79 -0.58 -3.13 4.68
CA GLN A 79 -1.74 -3.87 5.22
C GLN A 79 -2.68 -2.92 5.95
N ASP A 80 -2.13 -1.99 6.73
CA ASP A 80 -2.88 -1.01 7.50
C ASP A 80 -3.63 -0.02 6.59
N LEU A 81 -2.98 0.47 5.53
CA LEU A 81 -3.64 1.29 4.51
C LEU A 81 -4.77 0.55 3.78
N GLN A 82 -4.63 -0.77 3.55
CA GLN A 82 -5.71 -1.58 2.99
C GLN A 82 -6.86 -1.75 3.98
N ALA A 83 -6.54 -2.09 5.24
CA ALA A 83 -7.50 -2.30 6.31
C ALA A 83 -8.38 -1.06 6.56
N LYS A 84 -7.80 0.14 6.45
CA LYS A 84 -8.53 1.41 6.60
C LYS A 84 -9.11 1.97 5.31
N GLY A 85 -8.99 1.24 4.19
CA GLY A 85 -9.65 1.60 2.93
C GLY A 85 -8.99 2.76 2.16
N PHE A 86 -7.73 3.08 2.42
CA PHE A 86 -6.99 4.09 1.64
C PHE A 86 -6.45 3.54 0.31
N ILE A 87 -6.09 2.26 0.28
CA ILE A 87 -5.61 1.58 -0.92
C ILE A 87 -6.30 0.25 -1.13
N ILE A 88 -6.40 -0.17 -2.39
CA ILE A 88 -6.85 -1.51 -2.78
C ILE A 88 -5.74 -2.16 -3.58
N GLN A 89 -5.40 -3.41 -3.25
CA GLN A 89 -4.51 -4.19 -4.10
C GLN A 89 -5.30 -4.77 -5.29
N THR A 90 -5.02 -4.23 -6.48
CA THR A 90 -5.65 -4.65 -7.75
C THR A 90 -4.98 -5.91 -8.30
N GLU A 91 -3.64 -5.98 -8.25
CA GLU A 91 -2.86 -7.15 -8.68
C GLU A 91 -1.91 -7.65 -7.59
N GLY A 92 -1.84 -8.98 -7.47
CA GLY A 92 -0.82 -9.68 -6.68
C GLY A 92 0.59 -9.42 -7.19
N ALA A 93 1.60 -9.63 -6.34
CA ALA A 93 2.95 -9.80 -6.82
C ALA A 93 3.03 -11.10 -7.63
N SER A 94 3.62 -11.07 -8.82
CA SER A 94 3.76 -12.23 -9.70
C SER A 94 5.15 -12.31 -10.30
N LEU A 95 5.58 -13.52 -10.67
CA LEU A 95 6.79 -13.71 -11.46
C LEU A 95 6.41 -13.63 -12.94
N GLY A 96 7.01 -12.72 -13.70
CA GLY A 96 6.82 -12.66 -15.15
C GLY A 96 7.38 -13.88 -15.86
N MET A 97 6.95 -14.11 -17.11
CA MET A 97 7.46 -15.22 -17.94
C MET A 97 8.98 -15.16 -18.14
N GLU A 98 9.55 -13.95 -18.19
CA GLU A 98 11.01 -13.72 -18.28
C GLU A 98 11.75 -13.84 -16.93
N GLY A 99 11.07 -14.28 -15.87
CA GLY A 99 11.66 -14.40 -14.52
C GLY A 99 11.80 -13.06 -13.77
N MET A 100 11.39 -11.94 -14.37
CA MET A 100 11.37 -10.63 -13.70
C MET A 100 10.17 -10.54 -12.76
N GLY A 101 10.44 -10.29 -11.47
CA GLY A 101 9.41 -10.13 -10.45
C GLY A 101 8.60 -8.84 -10.66
N LYS A 102 7.28 -8.96 -10.77
CA LYS A 102 6.35 -7.83 -10.87
C LYS A 102 5.85 -7.47 -9.47
N ALA A 103 6.11 -6.22 -9.06
CA ALA A 103 5.58 -5.66 -7.82
C ALA A 103 4.04 -5.67 -7.84
N PRO A 104 3.37 -5.77 -6.68
CA PRO A 104 1.91 -5.66 -6.60
C PRO A 104 1.44 -4.31 -7.14
N ALA A 105 0.23 -4.28 -7.70
CA ALA A 105 -0.42 -3.04 -8.11
C ALA A 105 -1.43 -2.56 -7.06
N TYR A 106 -1.49 -1.26 -6.89
CA TYR A 106 -2.40 -0.59 -5.98
C TYR A 106 -3.27 0.45 -6.70
N GLU A 107 -4.47 0.62 -6.16
CA GLU A 107 -5.42 1.70 -6.43
C GLU A 107 -5.52 2.58 -5.19
N LEU A 108 -5.40 3.90 -5.35
CA LEU A 108 -5.75 4.88 -4.34
C LEU A 108 -7.25 5.11 -4.38
N THR A 109 -7.94 4.86 -3.26
CA THR A 109 -9.41 4.97 -3.19
C THR A 109 -9.88 6.42 -3.21
N GLU A 110 -9.03 7.37 -2.81
CA GLU A 110 -9.29 8.82 -2.89
C GLU A 110 -9.45 9.30 -4.34
N ILE A 111 -8.73 8.67 -5.28
CA ILE A 111 -8.63 9.10 -6.67
C ILE A 111 -9.60 8.29 -7.53
N VAL A 112 -10.20 8.93 -8.54
CA VAL A 112 -11.01 8.24 -9.53
C VAL A 112 -10.20 7.16 -10.25
N SER A 113 -10.80 5.98 -10.45
CA SER A 113 -10.15 4.91 -11.21
C SER A 113 -10.00 5.29 -12.69
N ALA A 114 -9.08 4.65 -13.40
CA ALA A 114 -8.85 4.91 -14.82
C ALA A 114 -10.14 4.63 -15.63
N GLY A 115 -10.66 5.65 -16.33
CA GLY A 115 -11.91 5.57 -17.08
C GLY A 115 -13.20 5.71 -16.25
N GLY A 116 -13.09 5.88 -14.93
CA GLY A 116 -14.23 6.14 -14.05
C GLY A 116 -14.76 7.57 -14.19
N ARG A 117 -16.03 7.77 -13.82
CA ARG A 117 -16.66 9.09 -13.65
C ARG A 117 -17.08 9.28 -12.19
N GLY A 118 -16.93 10.50 -11.67
CA GLY A 118 -17.30 10.84 -10.28
C GLY A 118 -16.12 10.82 -9.29
N PRO A 119 -16.41 10.90 -7.97
CA PRO A 119 -15.38 10.82 -6.94
C PRO A 119 -14.72 9.43 -6.91
N GLY A 120 -13.53 9.34 -6.30
CA GLY A 120 -12.92 8.06 -5.98
C GLY A 120 -13.83 7.22 -5.06
N LYS A 121 -13.52 5.94 -4.90
CA LYS A 121 -14.28 5.01 -4.03
C LYS A 121 -14.37 5.48 -2.58
N GLN A 122 -13.35 6.20 -2.10
CA GLN A 122 -13.25 6.80 -0.76
C GLN A 122 -13.64 5.84 0.37
N LEU A 123 -13.18 4.57 0.30
CA LEU A 123 -13.59 3.53 1.25
C LEU A 123 -13.27 3.87 2.71
N PHE A 124 -12.23 4.68 2.95
CA PHE A 124 -11.88 5.20 4.26
C PHE A 124 -12.98 6.03 4.94
N LEU A 125 -13.96 6.56 4.20
CA LEU A 125 -15.12 7.25 4.78
C LEU A 125 -16.11 6.27 5.44
N ASN A 126 -16.15 5.03 4.95
CA ASN A 126 -17.04 3.98 5.46
C ASN A 126 -16.36 3.10 6.53
N TRP A 127 -15.11 3.39 6.87
CA TRP A 127 -14.38 2.66 7.90
C TRP A 127 -14.82 3.10 9.29
N SER A 128 -14.92 2.14 10.22
CA SER A 128 -15.15 2.39 11.64
C SER A 128 -14.25 1.50 12.49
N GLU A 129 -14.04 1.90 13.74
CA GLU A 129 -13.17 1.16 14.67
C GLU A 129 -13.69 -0.28 14.86
N GLY A 130 -12.79 -1.26 14.72
CA GLY A 130 -13.13 -2.69 14.77
C GLY A 130 -13.68 -3.27 13.47
N HIS A 131 -13.99 -2.44 12.46
CA HIS A 131 -14.50 -2.85 11.15
C HIS A 131 -13.49 -2.58 10.04
N ASP A 132 -12.34 -3.26 10.12
CA ASP A 132 -11.31 -3.20 9.09
C ASP A 132 -11.74 -3.92 7.80
N PHE A 133 -11.38 -3.35 6.65
CA PHE A 133 -11.55 -3.97 5.34
C PHE A 133 -10.62 -5.19 5.17
N PRO A 134 -11.02 -6.18 4.35
CA PRO A 134 -10.21 -7.37 4.12
C PRO A 134 -8.88 -7.02 3.44
N VAL A 135 -7.77 -7.46 4.05
CA VAL A 135 -6.41 -7.25 3.53
C VAL A 135 -5.99 -8.47 2.71
N LYS A 136 -5.51 -8.24 1.48
CA LYS A 136 -4.92 -9.31 0.67
C LYS A 136 -3.52 -9.65 1.18
N MET A 137 -3.41 -10.72 1.97
CA MET A 137 -2.13 -11.25 2.39
C MET A 137 -1.57 -12.22 1.34
N THR A 138 -0.31 -12.04 0.97
CA THR A 138 0.39 -13.09 0.22
C THR A 138 0.65 -14.25 1.18
N PRO A 139 0.27 -15.49 0.83
CA PRO A 139 0.51 -16.63 1.71
C PRO A 139 2.02 -16.77 1.90
N THR A 140 2.46 -16.81 3.16
CA THR A 140 3.83 -17.21 3.44
C THR A 140 3.91 -18.68 3.07
N ARG A 141 4.76 -19.06 2.09
CA ARG A 141 5.04 -20.48 1.85
C ARG A 141 5.48 -21.06 3.19
N ALA A 142 4.65 -21.93 3.77
CA ALA A 142 5.05 -22.68 4.94
C ALA A 142 6.33 -23.42 4.55
N ARG A 143 7.43 -23.19 5.28
CA ARG A 143 8.57 -24.11 5.20
C ARG A 143 8.01 -25.50 5.47
N PRO A 144 8.28 -26.52 4.65
CA PRO A 144 7.88 -27.88 4.98
C PRO A 144 8.43 -28.18 6.37
N LYS A 145 7.54 -28.37 7.35
CA LYS A 145 7.93 -28.74 8.70
C LYS A 145 8.44 -30.17 8.62
N THR A 146 9.75 -30.36 8.52
CA THR A 146 10.35 -31.64 8.89
C THR A 146 10.25 -31.77 10.41
N LYS A 147 9.10 -32.31 10.86
CA LYS A 147 8.82 -33.16 12.03
C LYS A 147 7.36 -32.96 12.47
N PRO A 148 6.57 -34.04 12.65
CA PRO A 148 5.18 -33.93 13.08
C PRO A 148 5.16 -33.63 14.57
N CYS A 149 4.72 -32.43 14.95
CA CYS A 149 4.34 -32.14 16.32
C CYS A 149 2.81 -32.07 16.37
N SER A 150 2.25 -32.86 17.27
CA SER A 150 0.85 -33.14 17.54
C SER A 150 -0.14 -31.97 17.40
N ALA A 151 -1.34 -32.30 16.94
CA ALA A 151 -2.50 -31.43 16.80
C ALA A 151 -2.87 -30.70 18.10
N LYS A 152 -3.26 -29.42 17.99
CA LYS A 152 -4.30 -28.75 18.79
C LYS A 152 -4.56 -27.32 18.32
N GLY A 153 -5.84 -27.01 18.08
CA GLY A 153 -6.44 -25.67 18.26
C GLY A 153 -6.32 -24.67 17.11
N ASN A 154 -7.44 -24.43 16.41
CA ASN A 154 -7.62 -23.28 15.53
C ASN A 154 -7.41 -21.98 16.33
N THR A 155 -6.29 -21.28 16.09
CA THR A 155 -6.05 -19.97 16.71
C THR A 155 -6.29 -18.89 15.67
N VAL A 156 -7.45 -18.26 15.75
CA VAL A 156 -7.66 -16.93 15.16
C VAL A 156 -6.87 -15.95 16.04
N VAL A 157 -5.81 -15.35 15.50
CA VAL A 157 -5.09 -14.27 16.19
C VAL A 157 -5.72 -12.93 15.79
N PRO A 158 -6.45 -12.25 16.69
CA PRO A 158 -6.86 -10.88 16.45
C PRO A 158 -5.62 -9.99 16.42
N PHE A 159 -5.54 -9.10 15.43
CA PHE A 159 -4.54 -8.04 15.37
C PHE A 159 -4.77 -7.10 16.56
N LYS A 160 -3.95 -7.25 17.60
CA LYS A 160 -3.99 -6.37 18.76
C LYS A 160 -3.31 -5.06 18.37
N GLY A 161 -4.13 -4.05 18.07
CA GLY A 161 -3.67 -2.68 17.90
C GLY A 161 -2.83 -2.25 19.10
N THR A 162 -1.75 -1.53 18.83
CA THR A 162 -0.96 -0.89 19.87
C THR A 162 -1.84 0.12 20.59
N ASN A 163 -2.15 -0.13 21.86
CA ASN A 163 -2.80 0.86 22.73
C ASN A 163 -1.99 2.15 22.69
N ARG A 164 -2.66 3.25 22.35
CA ARG A 164 -2.27 4.60 22.73
C ARG A 164 -3.23 5.08 23.80
#